data_AF-A0A1C6IJT7-F1
#
_entry.id   AF-A0A1C6IJT7-F1
#
_cell.length_a   1.000
_cell.length_b   1.000
_cell.length_c   1.000
_cell.angle_alpha   90.00
_cell.angle_beta   90.00
_cell.angle_gamma   90.00
#
_symmetry.space_group_name_H-M   'P 1'
#
loop_
_entity.id
_entity.type
_entity.pdbx_description
1 polymer ?
#
loop_
_entity_poly.entity_id
_entity_poly.type
_entity_poly.pdbx_seq_one_letter_code
_entity_poly.pdbx_strand_id
1 'polypeptide(L)'
;MLKKIILSALCITTTASFSSFAFVVGGSNLSLGSYPEFSPYYSTYNMSSYELDRMRRDVQEYIENGNNDIRRIQEAQQEAVEKYNQAVREYNMSQQYY
;
A
#
# COMPACT_ATOMS: atom_id res chain seq x y z
N MET A 1 -42.65 -0.02 -13.19
CA MET A 1 -41.60 -1.06 -13.09
C MET A 1 -40.22 -0.52 -13.44
N LEU A 2 -40.11 0.35 -14.46
CA LEU A 2 -38.86 1.03 -14.86
C LEU A 2 -38.13 1.78 -13.71
N LYS A 3 -38.86 2.52 -12.85
CA LYS A 3 -38.27 3.19 -11.67
C LYS A 3 -37.60 2.23 -10.69
N LYS A 4 -38.12 1.01 -10.54
CA LYS A 4 -37.52 0.00 -9.65
C LYS A 4 -36.21 -0.52 -10.25
N ILE A 5 -36.18 -0.75 -11.57
CA ILE A 5 -35.00 -1.19 -12.32
C ILE A 5 -33.88 -0.13 -12.28
N ILE A 6 -34.21 1.15 -12.44
CA ILE A 6 -33.24 2.25 -12.36
C ILE A 6 -32.65 2.35 -10.94
N LEU A 7 -33.48 2.19 -9.91
CA LEU A 7 -33.02 2.21 -8.52
C LEU A 7 -32.12 1.00 -8.20
N SER A 8 -32.41 -0.17 -8.77
CA SER A 8 -31.57 -1.37 -8.66
C SER A 8 -30.23 -1.20 -9.36
N ALA A 9 -30.21 -0.63 -10.57
CA ALA A 9 -28.99 -0.39 -11.33
C ALA A 9 -28.05 0.62 -10.63
N LEU A 10 -28.61 1.68 -10.06
CA LEU A 10 -27.86 2.70 -9.32
C LEU A 10 -27.20 2.14 -8.04
N CYS A 11 -27.83 1.16 -7.39
CA CYS A 11 -27.32 0.51 -6.19
C CYS A 11 -26.18 -0.48 -6.48
N ILE A 12 -26.11 -1.03 -7.70
CA ILE A 12 -25.04 -1.96 -8.12
C ILE A 12 -23.78 -1.18 -8.53
N THR A 13 -23.94 0.04 -9.06
CA THR A 13 -22.79 0.89 -9.44
C THR A 13 -22.08 1.52 -8.24
N THR A 14 -22.76 1.74 -7.12
CA THR A 14 -22.16 2.37 -5.93
C THR A 14 -21.36 1.41 -5.04
N THR A 15 -21.52 0.10 -5.19
CA THR A 15 -20.76 -0.90 -4.41
C THR A 15 -19.45 -1.34 -5.09
N ALA A 16 -19.17 -0.90 -6.32
CA ALA A 16 -17.92 -1.23 -7.00
C ALA A 16 -16.72 -0.36 -6.55
N SER A 17 -16.93 0.67 -5.74
CA SER A 17 -15.88 1.59 -5.28
C SER A 17 -15.23 1.17 -3.96
N PHE A 18 -15.10 -0.14 -3.70
CA PHE A 18 -14.22 -0.59 -2.63
C PHE A 18 -12.78 -0.31 -3.07
N SER A 19 -12.24 0.80 -2.59
CA SER A 19 -10.81 1.07 -2.66
C SER A 19 -10.12 -0.11 -1.97
N SER A 20 -9.37 -0.88 -2.73
CA SER A 20 -8.55 -1.96 -2.22
C SER A 20 -7.50 -1.34 -1.31
N PHE A 21 -7.78 -1.26 -0.01
CA PHE A 21 -6.73 -1.00 0.97
C PHE A 21 -5.85 -2.24 0.98
N ALA A 22 -4.77 -2.21 0.21
CA ALA A 22 -3.73 -3.23 0.26
C ALA A 22 -3.04 -3.12 1.64
N PHE A 23 -3.64 -3.77 2.64
CA PHE A 23 -3.11 -3.79 3.99
C PHE A 23 -1.92 -4.74 4.01
N VAL A 24 -0.75 -4.20 3.70
CA VAL A 24 0.48 -4.93 3.93
C VAL A 24 0.70 -5.06 5.44
N VAL A 25 0.43 -6.26 5.97
CA VAL A 25 0.71 -6.62 7.37
C VAL A 25 2.23 -6.58 7.59
N GLY A 26 2.66 -5.88 8.64
CA GLY A 26 4.08 -5.78 9.03
C GLY A 26 4.50 -4.35 9.32
N GLY A 27 5.72 -4.18 9.85
CA GLY A 27 6.27 -2.86 10.15
C GLY A 27 6.62 -2.05 8.89
N SER A 28 7.17 -0.88 9.12
CA SER A 28 7.58 0.09 8.10
C SER A 28 8.76 0.88 8.65
N ASN A 29 9.73 1.21 7.78
CA ASN A 29 10.75 2.20 8.15
C ASN A 29 10.38 3.59 7.63
N LEU A 30 9.24 3.76 6.95
CA LEU A 30 8.85 5.07 6.43
C LEU A 30 8.74 6.09 7.56
N SER A 31 9.45 7.20 7.39
CA SER A 31 9.47 8.33 8.32
C SER A 31 9.12 9.62 7.57
N LEU A 32 8.82 10.70 8.30
CA LEU A 32 8.62 12.00 7.68
C LEU A 32 9.95 12.51 7.12
N GLY A 33 10.07 12.59 5.80
CA GLY A 33 11.27 13.07 5.11
C GLY A 33 11.91 11.99 4.25
N SER A 34 13.20 11.73 4.46
CA SER A 34 13.95 10.69 3.75
C SER A 34 13.67 9.31 4.33
N TYR A 35 13.97 8.28 3.53
CA TYR A 35 14.05 6.92 4.05
C TYR A 35 15.18 6.89 5.11
N PRO A 36 14.90 6.45 6.34
CA PRO A 36 15.90 6.54 7.41
C PRO A 36 17.04 5.56 7.13
N GLU A 37 18.28 6.01 7.37
CA GLU A 37 19.43 5.11 7.38
C GLU A 37 19.36 4.17 8.58
N PHE A 38 19.86 2.94 8.42
CA PHE A 38 20.03 2.04 9.55
C PHE A 38 21.06 2.62 10.53
N SER A 39 20.62 2.95 11.74
CA SER A 39 21.48 3.43 12.82
C SER A 39 21.36 2.51 14.02
N PRO A 40 22.41 1.72 14.34
CA PRO A 40 22.39 0.90 15.55
C PRO A 40 22.44 1.80 16.79
N TYR A 41 21.72 1.41 17.85
CA TYR A 41 21.72 2.14 19.13
C TYR A 41 22.99 1.86 19.98
N TYR A 42 23.80 0.88 19.58
CA TYR A 42 24.96 0.40 20.36
C TYR A 42 26.28 0.93 19.79
N SER A 43 27.23 1.20 20.68
CA SER A 43 28.63 1.37 20.29
C SER A 43 29.16 0.07 19.70
N THR A 44 29.86 0.15 18.57
CA THR A 44 30.56 -1.00 17.99
C THR A 44 31.84 -1.36 18.77
N TYR A 45 32.31 -0.48 19.65
CA TYR A 45 33.47 -0.71 20.49
C TYR A 45 33.06 -1.45 21.78
N ASN A 46 33.59 -2.67 21.99
CA ASN A 46 33.32 -3.56 23.13
C ASN A 46 31.89 -4.09 23.26
N MET A 47 31.26 -4.44 22.13
CA MET A 47 29.92 -5.04 22.12
C MET A 47 29.93 -6.44 22.75
N SER A 48 28.98 -6.71 23.65
CA SER A 48 28.74 -8.05 24.18
C SER A 48 28.06 -8.96 23.14
N SER A 49 28.10 -10.28 23.35
CA SER A 49 27.41 -11.24 22.48
C SER A 49 25.90 -10.99 22.41
N TYR A 50 25.29 -10.57 23.52
CA TYR A 50 23.88 -10.21 23.59
C TYR A 50 23.53 -9.00 22.71
N GLU A 51 24.36 -7.95 22.77
CA GLU A 51 24.16 -6.75 21.96
C GLU A 51 24.36 -7.04 20.47
N LEU A 52 25.32 -7.90 20.13
CA LEU A 52 25.54 -8.35 18.75
C LEU A 52 24.33 -9.12 18.20
N ASP A 53 23.75 -10.02 19.02
CA ASP A 53 22.54 -10.74 18.67
C ASP A 53 21.31 -9.82 18.55
N ARG A 54 21.23 -8.77 19.37
CA ARG A 54 20.17 -7.77 19.24
C ARG A 54 20.35 -6.97 17.95
N MET A 55 21.55 -6.46 17.68
CA MET A 55 21.85 -5.74 16.45
C MET A 55 21.52 -6.58 15.21
N ARG A 56 21.79 -7.89 15.23
CA ARG A 56 21.37 -8.82 14.17
C ARG A 56 19.85 -8.81 13.96
N ARG A 57 19.05 -8.83 15.03
CA ARG A 57 17.59 -8.76 14.94
C ARG A 57 17.12 -7.40 14.41
N ASP A 58 17.72 -6.31 14.88
CA ASP A 58 17.40 -4.95 14.42
C ASP A 58 17.66 -4.79 12.91
N VAL A 59 18.76 -5.37 12.40
CA VAL A 59 19.05 -5.43 10.95
C VAL A 59 17.99 -6.24 10.20
N GLN A 60 17.59 -7.41 10.74
CA GLN A 60 16.56 -8.24 10.11
C GLN A 60 15.21 -7.50 10.03
N GLU A 61 14.81 -6.84 11.11
CA GLU A 61 13.58 -6.04 11.16
C GLU A 61 13.63 -4.88 10.16
N TYR A 62 14.75 -4.15 10.10
CA TYR A 62 14.92 -3.06 9.13
C TYR A 62 14.79 -3.55 7.68
N ILE A 63 15.36 -4.71 7.34
CA ILE A 63 15.22 -5.31 6.01
C ILE A 63 13.77 -5.74 5.73
N GLU A 64 13.12 -6.41 6.69
CA GLU A 64 11.74 -6.86 6.55
C GLU A 64 10.78 -5.67 6.32
N ASN A 65 10.92 -4.63 7.14
CA ASN A 65 10.15 -3.40 7.01
C ASN A 65 10.39 -2.72 5.65
N GLY A 66 11.63 -2.72 5.15
CA GLY A 66 11.95 -2.17 3.83
C GLY A 66 11.29 -2.94 2.68
N ASN A 67 11.25 -4.27 2.76
CA ASN A 67 10.54 -5.09 1.78
C ASN A 67 9.03 -4.83 1.83
N ASN A 68 8.46 -4.66 3.03
CA ASN A 68 7.05 -4.33 3.21
C ASN A 68 6.73 -2.96 2.59
N ASP A 69 7.60 -1.96 2.75
CA ASP A 69 7.43 -0.63 2.16
C ASP A 69 7.50 -0.67 0.63
N ILE A 70 8.45 -1.40 0.06
CA ILE A 70 8.54 -1.61 -1.40
C ILE A 70 7.25 -2.25 -1.94
N ARG A 71 6.74 -3.27 -1.25
CA ARG A 71 5.47 -3.92 -1.64
C ARG A 71 4.31 -2.92 -1.64
N ARG A 72 4.16 -2.11 -0.57
CA ARG A 72 3.13 -1.06 -0.49
C ARG A 72 3.24 -0.06 -1.65
N ILE A 73 4.46 0.33 -2.02
CA ILE A 73 4.70 1.24 -3.15
C ILE A 73 4.25 0.60 -4.47
N GLN A 74 4.61 -0.67 -4.70
CA GLN A 74 4.21 -1.39 -5.91
C GLN A 74 2.69 -1.57 -6.00
N GLU A 75 2.03 -1.91 -4.89
CA GLU A 75 0.58 -2.03 -4.81
C GLU A 75 -0.11 -0.68 -5.09
N ALA A 76 0.39 0.42 -4.51
CA ALA A 76 -0.14 1.76 -4.77
C ALA A 76 0.03 2.19 -6.24
N GLN A 77 1.15 1.83 -6.88
CA GLN A 77 1.37 2.06 -8.31
C GLN A 77 0.36 1.31 -9.16
N GLN A 78 0.10 0.03 -8.85
CA GLN A 78 -0.88 -0.78 -9.56
C GLN A 78 -2.30 -0.23 -9.38
N GLU A 79 -2.66 0.14 -8.15
CA GLU A 79 -3.97 0.74 -7.85
C GLU A 79 -4.19 2.04 -8.64
N ALA A 80 -3.15 2.88 -8.80
CA ALA A 80 -3.24 4.10 -9.60
C ALA A 80 -3.53 3.79 -11.09
N VAL A 81 -2.89 2.77 -11.65
CA VAL A 81 -3.12 2.32 -13.03
C VAL A 81 -4.54 1.78 -13.18
N GLU A 82 -5.01 0.97 -12.23
CA GLU A 82 -6.37 0.41 -12.25
C GLU A 82 -7.43 1.51 -12.19
N LYS A 83 -7.26 2.50 -11.31
CA LYS A 83 -8.14 3.66 -11.20
C LYS A 83 -8.19 4.48 -12.50
N TYR A 84 -7.06 4.71 -13.14
CA TYR A 84 -7.01 5.38 -14.44
C TYR A 84 -7.78 4.60 -15.51
N ASN A 85 -7.52 3.30 -15.62
CA ASN A 85 -8.19 2.45 -16.61
C ASN A 85 -9.70 2.38 -16.36
N GLN A 86 -10.13 2.38 -15.10
CA GLN A 86 -11.53 2.49 -14.73
C GLN A 86 -12.14 3.80 -15.22
N ALA A 87 -11.51 4.94 -14.94
CA ALA A 87 -11.98 6.24 -15.41
C ALA A 87 -12.10 6.31 -16.94
N VAL A 88 -11.15 5.73 -17.68
CA VAL A 88 -11.22 5.64 -19.15
C VAL A 88 -12.43 4.81 -19.60
N ARG A 89 -12.71 3.66 -18.97
CA ARG A 89 -13.89 2.85 -19.28
C ARG A 89 -15.19 3.61 -19.02
N GLU A 90 -15.28 4.28 -17.88
CA GLU A 90 -16.44 5.09 -17.50
C GLU A 90 -16.68 6.22 -18.49
N TYR A 91 -15.62 6.92 -18.90
CA TYR A 91 -15.69 7.96 -19.93
C TYR A 91 -16.21 7.38 -21.27
N ASN A 92 -15.61 6.31 -21.77
CA ASN A 92 -16.00 5.72 -23.05
C ASN A 92 -17.46 5.22 -23.03
N MET A 93 -17.91 4.63 -21.93
CA MET A 93 -19.32 4.25 -21.77
C MET A 93 -20.23 5.49 -21.83
N SER A 94 -19.86 6.58 -21.15
CA SER A 94 -20.68 7.81 -21.17
C SER A 94 -20.90 8.34 -22.59
N GLN A 95 -19.88 8.28 -23.45
CA GLN A 95 -19.97 8.76 -24.83
C GLN A 95 -20.82 7.87 -25.74
N GLN A 96 -20.99 6.58 -25.41
CA GLN A 96 -21.86 5.67 -26.18
C GLN A 96 -23.35 5.88 -25.91
N TYR A 97 -23.71 6.56 -24.82
CA TYR A 97 -25.10 6.85 -24.44
C TYR A 97 -25.56 8.27 -24.82
N TYR A 98 -24.71 9.06 -25.46
CA TYR A 98 -25.04 10.35 -26.11
C TYR A 98 -25.09 10.18 -27.63
#